data_AF-A0A1C5X015-F1
#
_entry.id   AF-A0A1C5X015-F1
#
_cell.length_a   1.000
_cell.length_b   1.000
_cell.length_c   1.000
_cell.angle_alpha   90.00
_cell.angle_beta   90.00
_cell.angle_gamma   90.00
#
_symmetry.space_group_name_H-M   'P 1'
#
loop_
_entity.id
_entity.type
_entity.pdbx_description
1 polymer ?
#
loop_
_entity_poly.entity_id
_entity_poly.type
_entity_poly.pdbx_seq_one_letter_code
_entity_poly.pdbx_strand_id
1 'polypeptide(L)'
;MDLKRNFYKEFIKEEIDFYLREANFDERERSLFLYRNSKIPLEEVAEKMNCSVSTINRINRTMKTKIIKTAPKYYRGISENWK
;
A
#
# COMPACT_ATOMS: atom_id res chain seq x y z
N MET A 1 20.54 11.03 10.51
CA MET A 1 19.41 10.07 10.45
C MET A 1 18.73 10.24 9.10
N ASP A 2 18.93 9.30 8.17
CA ASP A 2 18.38 9.35 6.82
C ASP A 2 16.85 9.15 6.83
N LEU A 3 16.09 10.24 6.71
CA LEU A 3 14.62 10.25 6.59
C LEU A 3 14.11 9.65 5.26
N LYS A 4 14.98 9.09 4.42
CA LYS A 4 14.67 8.62 3.05
C LYS A 4 13.80 7.36 2.95
N ARG A 5 13.46 6.67 4.05
CA ARG A 5 12.85 5.32 3.97
C ARG A 5 11.33 5.27 4.00
N ASN A 6 10.66 6.39 4.22
CA ASN A 6 9.21 6.47 4.37
C ASN A 6 8.57 7.36 3.30
N PHE A 7 8.71 6.98 2.03
CA PHE A 7 7.88 7.55 0.96
C PHE A 7 6.41 7.22 1.25
N TYR A 8 5.68 8.17 1.83
CA TYR A 8 4.23 8.16 1.93
C TYR A 8 3.71 8.91 0.71
N LYS A 9 3.24 8.18 -0.30
CA LYS A 9 2.37 8.80 -1.30
C LYS A 9 0.99 8.91 -0.67
N GLU A 10 0.46 10.12 -0.56
CA GLU A 10 -0.93 10.33 -0.18
C GLU A 10 -1.79 9.97 -1.39
N PHE A 11 -2.53 8.87 -1.28
CA PHE A 11 -3.49 8.44 -2.29
C PHE A 11 -4.86 9.06 -1.98
N ILE A 12 -5.56 9.53 -3.00
CA ILE A 12 -6.99 9.86 -2.87
C ILE A 12 -7.83 8.58 -2.77
N LYS A 13 -9.09 8.69 -2.35
CA LYS A 13 -9.96 7.53 -2.15
C LYS A 13 -10.08 6.66 -3.40
N GLU A 14 -10.20 7.26 -4.57
CA GLU A 14 -10.30 6.57 -5.85
C GLU A 14 -9.03 5.79 -6.20
N GLU A 15 -7.85 6.32 -5.87
CA GLU A 15 -6.59 5.61 -6.01
C GLU A 15 -6.53 4.42 -5.03
N ILE A 16 -6.96 4.61 -3.77
CA ILE A 16 -6.99 3.55 -2.76
C ILE A 16 -7.88 2.40 -3.24
N ASP A 17 -9.11 2.71 -3.65
CA ASP A 17 -10.09 1.73 -4.13
C ASP A 17 -9.58 1.00 -5.38
N PHE A 18 -8.92 1.72 -6.30
CA PHE A 18 -8.28 1.14 -7.47
C PHE A 18 -7.18 0.15 -7.11
N TYR A 19 -6.22 0.51 -6.24
CA TYR A 19 -5.13 -0.42 -5.89
C TYR A 19 -5.64 -1.62 -5.09
N LEU A 20 -6.63 -1.43 -4.22
CA LEU A 20 -7.28 -2.53 -3.52
C LEU A 20 -7.97 -3.52 -4.47
N ARG A 21 -8.39 -3.08 -5.66
CA ARG A 21 -8.99 -3.95 -6.68
C ARG A 21 -7.95 -4.57 -7.61
N GLU A 22 -7.03 -3.75 -8.12
CA GLU A 22 -6.22 -4.09 -9.30
C GLU A 22 -4.78 -4.50 -8.97
N ALA A 23 -4.26 -4.22 -7.76
CA ALA A 23 -2.87 -4.51 -7.43
C ALA A 23 -2.61 -5.98 -7.03
N ASN A 24 -3.65 -6.82 -7.00
CA ASN A 24 -3.57 -8.23 -6.60
C ASN A 24 -2.87 -8.41 -5.24
N PHE A 25 -3.29 -7.63 -4.25
CA PHE A 25 -2.78 -7.72 -2.89
C PHE A 25 -3.30 -8.97 -2.18
N ASP A 26 -2.42 -9.65 -1.46
CA ASP A 26 -2.83 -10.62 -0.44
C ASP A 26 -3.40 -9.89 0.80
N GLU A 27 -3.99 -10.64 1.72
CA GLU A 27 -4.66 -10.10 2.91
C GLU A 27 -3.74 -9.20 3.77
N ARG A 28 -2.46 -9.55 3.87
CA ARG A 28 -1.48 -8.81 4.68
C ARG A 28 -1.05 -7.52 3.99
N GLU A 29 -0.84 -7.57 2.67
CA GLU A 29 -0.56 -6.41 1.85
C GLU A 29 -1.76 -5.43 1.85
N ARG A 30 -3.01 -5.93 1.77
CA ARG A 30 -4.22 -5.10 1.88
C ARG A 30 -4.27 -4.37 3.23
N SER A 31 -4.05 -5.10 4.31
CA SER A 31 -4.06 -4.56 5.67
C SER A 31 -2.99 -3.48 5.84
N LEU A 32 -1.75 -3.76 5.42
CA LEU A 32 -0.66 -2.79 5.45
C LEU A 32 -0.95 -1.56 4.58
N PHE A 33 -1.53 -1.74 3.39
CA PHE A 33 -1.87 -0.63 2.49
C PHE A 33 -2.89 0.32 3.13
N LEU A 34 -3.94 -0.22 3.77
CA LEU A 34 -4.93 0.58 4.49
C LEU A 34 -4.29 1.34 5.66
N TYR A 35 -3.50 0.67 6.51
CA TYR A 35 -2.83 1.33 7.62
C TYR A 35 -1.87 2.44 7.19
N ARG A 36 -1.16 2.25 6.08
CA ARG A 36 -0.26 3.26 5.50
C ARG A 36 -1.03 4.50 5.03
N ASN A 37 -2.24 4.33 4.48
CA ASN A 37 -3.12 5.43 4.10
C ASN A 37 -3.78 6.12 5.31
N SER A 38 -3.88 5.43 6.45
CA SER A 38 -4.27 6.01 7.74
C SER A 38 -3.11 6.66 8.52
N LYS A 39 -1.92 6.81 7.90
CA LYS A 39 -0.71 7.42 8.49
C LYS A 39 -0.18 6.71 9.74
N ILE A 40 -0.48 5.41 9.90
CA ILE A 40 0.03 4.62 11.03
C ILE A 40 1.51 4.26 10.80
N PRO A 41 2.40 4.45 11.79
CA PRO A 41 3.80 4.03 11.72
C PRO A 41 3.96 2.52 11.50
N LEU A 42 5.03 2.09 10.84
CA LEU A 42 5.25 0.67 10.53
C LEU A 42 5.42 -0.19 11.78
N GLU A 43 5.95 0.40 12.84
CA GLU A 43 6.14 -0.18 14.15
C GLU A 43 4.79 -0.52 14.79
N GLU A 44 3.86 0.44 14.80
CA GLU A 44 2.50 0.22 15.29
C GLU A 44 1.73 -0.78 14.41
N VAL A 45 1.95 -0.75 13.09
CA VAL A 45 1.37 -1.78 12.20
C VAL A 45 1.92 -3.16 12.51
N ALA A 46 3.20 -3.28 12.87
CA ALA A 46 3.82 -4.54 13.25
C ALA A 46 3.15 -5.13 14.51
N GLU A 47 2.88 -4.27 15.50
CA GLU A 47 2.12 -4.62 16.70
C GLU A 47 0.68 -5.06 16.36
N LYS A 48 -0.07 -4.25 15.60
CA LYS A 48 -1.46 -4.57 15.19
C LYS A 48 -1.56 -5.85 14.37
N MET A 49 -0.57 -6.14 13.53
CA MET A 49 -0.50 -7.35 12.70
C MET A 49 0.19 -8.52 13.40
N ASN A 50 0.56 -8.38 14.68
CA ASN A 50 1.25 -9.38 15.50
C ASN A 50 2.45 -10.02 14.78
N CYS A 51 3.34 -9.20 14.22
CA CYS A 51 4.55 -9.68 13.54
C CYS A 51 5.71 -8.71 13.72
N SER A 52 6.92 -9.13 13.30
CA SER A 52 8.10 -8.27 13.44
C SER A 52 8.10 -7.12 12.43
N VAL A 53 8.73 -6.00 12.79
CA VAL A 53 8.97 -4.86 11.89
C VAL A 53 9.72 -5.30 10.61
N SER A 54 10.63 -6.27 10.71
CA SER A 54 11.31 -6.89 9.56
C SER A 54 10.32 -7.58 8.61
N THR A 55 9.29 -8.25 9.15
CA THR A 55 8.22 -8.87 8.38
C THR A 55 7.38 -7.83 7.66
N ILE A 56 6.97 -6.76 8.37
CA ILE A 56 6.27 -5.62 7.77
C ILE A 56 7.08 -4.99 6.64
N ASN A 57 8.39 -4.81 6.83
CA ASN A 57 9.25 -4.27 5.79
C ASN A 57 9.29 -5.15 4.53
N ARG A 58 9.29 -6.48 4.66
CA ARG A 58 9.22 -7.40 3.53
C ARG A 58 7.88 -7.31 2.79
N ILE A 59 6.78 -7.22 3.54
CA ILE A 59 5.43 -7.03 2.97
C ILE A 59 5.37 -5.69 2.24
N ASN A 60 5.85 -4.60 2.86
CA ASN A 60 5.88 -3.26 2.28
C ASN A 60 6.63 -3.21 0.95
N ARG A 61 7.78 -3.91 0.84
CA ARG A 61 8.54 -3.99 -0.41
C ARG A 61 7.72 -4.67 -1.51
N THR A 62 7.12 -5.82 -1.20
CA THR A 62 6.31 -6.61 -2.14
C THR A 62 5.08 -5.83 -2.61
N MET A 63 4.35 -5.25 -1.65
CA MET A 63 3.20 -4.36 -1.89
C MET A 63 3.58 -3.16 -2.78
N LYS A 64 4.69 -2.48 -2.51
CA LYS A 64 5.18 -1.36 -3.33
C LYS A 64 5.49 -1.78 -4.76
N THR A 65 6.11 -2.95 -4.96
CA THR A 65 6.36 -3.48 -6.31
C THR A 65 5.04 -3.70 -7.06
N LYS A 66 4.01 -4.21 -6.39
CA LYS A 66 2.67 -4.38 -7.00
C LYS A 66 2.04 -3.03 -7.37
N ILE A 67 2.09 -2.03 -6.47
CA ILE A 67 1.61 -0.67 -6.75
C ILE A 67 2.31 -0.08 -7.99
N ILE A 68 3.64 -0.16 -8.06
CA ILE A 68 4.42 0.37 -9.19
C ILE A 68 4.03 -0.31 -10.51
N LYS A 69 3.81 -1.63 -10.49
CA LYS A 69 3.36 -2.39 -11.68
C LYS A 69 1.93 -2.03 -12.10
N THR A 70 1.06 -1.72 -11.15
CA THR A 70 -0.35 -1.42 -11.42
C THR A 70 -0.58 0.06 -11.73
N ALA A 71 0.28 0.96 -11.27
CA ALA A 71 0.14 2.41 -11.43
C ALA A 71 -0.13 2.89 -12.87
N PRO A 72 0.50 2.33 -13.93
CA PRO A 72 0.19 2.73 -15.32
C PRO A 72 -1.26 2.46 -15.75
N LYS A 73 -1.97 1.55 -15.09
CA LYS A 73 -3.39 1.24 -15.38
C LYS A 73 -4.36 2.25 -14.74
N TYR A 74 -3.87 3.15 -13.90
CA TYR A 74 -4.68 4.18 -13.27
C TYR A 74 -4.69 5.44 -14.14
N TYR A 75 -5.75 5.63 -14.92
CA TYR A 75 -6.06 6.91 -15.54
C TYR A 75 -6.98 7.69 -14.60
N ARG A 76 -6.56 8.90 -14.19
CA ARG A 76 -7.33 9.75 -13.27
C ARG A 76 -8.73 10.00 -13.85
N GLY A 77 -9.75 9.38 -13.26
CA GLY A 77 -11.16 9.52 -13.65
C GLY A 77 -11.78 8.35 -14.42
N ILE A 78 -11.00 7.38 -14.91
CA ILE A 78 -11.52 6.17 -15.57
C ILE A 78 -10.55 5.03 -15.26
N SER A 79 -10.91 4.14 -14.33
CA SER A 79 -10.27 2.81 -14.33
C SER A 79 -10.76 2.10 -15.59
N GLU A 80 -9.85 1.52 -16.37
CA GLU A 80 -10.15 0.76 -17.61
C GLU A 80 -11.19 -0.36 -17.38
N ASN A 81 -11.32 -0.81 -16.12
CA ASN A 81 -12.25 -1.84 -15.67
C ASN A 81 -13.46 -1.29 -14.89
N TRP A 82 -13.70 0.03 -14.85
CA TRP A 82 -14.85 0.61 -14.17
C TRP A 82 -16.11 0.48 -15.04
N LYS A 83 -16.81 -0.64 -14.88
CA LYS A 83 -18.20 -0.83 -15.34
C LYS A 83 -19.18 -0.40 -14.26
#